data_AF-A0A0K1PMT1-F1
#
_entry.id   AF-A0A0K1PMT1-F1
#
_cell.length_a   1.000
_cell.length_b   1.000
_cell.length_c   1.000
_cell.angle_alpha   90.00
_cell.angle_beta   90.00
_cell.angle_gamma   90.00
#
_symmetry.space_group_name_H-M   'P 1'
#
loop_
_entity.id
_entity.type
_entity.pdbx_description
1 polymer ?
#
loop_
_entity_poly.entity_id
_entity_poly.type
_entity_poly.pdbx_seq_one_letter_code
_entity_poly.pdbx_strand_id
1 'polypeptide(L)'
;MPAAVACSEGSDESTPELSSQPDAAPSTPIPMSDAAVSLDDAGSDASIDADADVDAAKPMRTCTDEGWCHVDVPDGQTLRNLWKDASGVVWTVSEKGNVLRWDGTAWVQSFAAGVPLYAIWGSSPTDIWVGGGPTSPTNAVVPGVLYHGTGTSPATLEWTQVAAPLTIRSLWGTSATDVWATASMPQRVSASDPSYILHYVGPDGLPGDGDAGDAGDAAAIGTGWLVDSASTAFKAHFEKIWGTGTGDIWVSARGAVNSYTQAGQVIHRRPDGAGGYAWSTAQPTTTDKPRNDTFGLSFSRESVFIVNFTTNSSGYAYYHQGVSTDDGATFAWTQHAAAETGFADRSLSVVGGTGPNDLWAAGPLGRLRHWDGTAWHVARAAVDDVTPVQQTVYDILASGPDDVWVVGANLALHKTAPSNP
;
A
#
# COMPACT_ATOMS: atom_id res chain seq x y z
N MET A 1 -36.52 4.88 68.75
CA MET A 1 -36.16 5.86 69.80
C MET A 1 -34.71 5.61 70.21
N PRO A 2 -33.93 6.61 70.63
CA PRO A 2 -33.84 8.02 70.18
C PRO A 2 -32.59 8.19 69.25
N ALA A 3 -32.33 9.25 68.47
CA ALA A 3 -32.65 10.68 68.47
C ALA A 3 -31.78 11.57 69.40
N ALA A 4 -30.81 12.29 68.82
CA ALA A 4 -30.21 13.53 69.34
C ALA A 4 -29.69 14.37 68.14
N VAL A 5 -29.77 15.71 68.23
CA VAL A 5 -29.69 16.66 67.09
C VAL A 5 -28.98 17.96 67.49
N ALA A 6 -28.18 18.53 66.57
CA ALA A 6 -27.93 19.97 66.31
C ALA A 6 -26.95 20.06 65.10
N CYS A 7 -27.24 20.70 63.95
CA CYS A 7 -27.45 22.14 63.67
C CYS A 7 -26.16 22.97 63.88
N SER A 8 -25.70 23.83 62.96
CA SER A 8 -26.28 24.32 61.69
C SER A 8 -25.15 24.59 60.64
N GLU A 9 -25.31 25.13 59.42
CA GLU A 9 -26.44 25.75 58.66
C GLU A 9 -26.11 25.66 57.13
N GLY A 10 -27.08 25.42 56.24
CA GLY A 10 -27.52 26.41 55.23
C GLY A 10 -27.58 25.78 53.82
N SER A 11 -28.62 26.07 53.01
CA SER A 11 -29.09 25.17 51.94
C SER A 11 -29.21 25.78 50.52
N ASP A 12 -29.54 24.89 49.57
CA ASP A 12 -30.27 25.10 48.30
C ASP A 12 -29.55 25.64 47.04
N GLU A 13 -29.24 24.68 46.16
CA GLU A 13 -29.79 24.55 44.79
C GLU A 13 -30.46 25.77 44.12
N SER A 14 -29.88 26.27 43.01
CA SER A 14 -30.57 26.55 41.73
C SER A 14 -29.65 27.18 40.67
N THR A 15 -30.10 27.20 39.40
CA THR A 15 -29.40 27.71 38.20
C THR A 15 -29.37 29.24 38.11
N PRO A 16 -28.51 29.81 37.24
CA PRO A 16 -29.02 30.89 36.36
C PRO A 16 -28.44 30.93 34.92
N GLU A 17 -29.25 31.47 34.00
CA GLU A 17 -28.81 32.09 32.74
C GLU A 17 -28.50 33.61 32.94
N LEU A 18 -27.76 34.20 31.98
CA LEU A 18 -27.71 35.63 31.56
C LEU A 18 -28.00 36.72 32.64
N SER A 19 -27.08 37.63 32.99
CA SER A 19 -26.55 38.68 32.07
C SER A 19 -25.76 39.78 32.81
N SER A 20 -25.21 40.73 32.02
CA SER A 20 -24.72 42.10 32.37
C SER A 20 -23.24 42.30 32.75
N GLN A 21 -22.63 43.25 32.03
CA GLN A 21 -21.26 43.78 32.12
C GLN A 21 -21.25 45.06 32.98
N PRO A 22 -20.09 45.54 33.48
CA PRO A 22 -19.37 46.61 32.76
C PRO A 22 -17.82 46.46 32.84
N ASP A 23 -17.12 46.50 31.70
CA ASP A 23 -16.37 47.65 31.14
C ASP A 23 -14.89 47.71 31.54
N ALA A 24 -14.02 47.45 30.57
CA ALA A 24 -12.60 47.78 30.58
C ALA A 24 -12.20 48.39 29.22
N ALA A 25 -11.43 49.48 29.25
CA ALA A 25 -11.21 50.37 28.10
C ALA A 25 -10.22 49.82 27.05
N PRO A 26 -10.30 50.27 25.78
CA PRO A 26 -9.58 49.66 24.65
C PRO A 26 -8.13 50.15 24.48
N SER A 27 -7.28 49.27 23.95
CA SER A 27 -5.94 49.59 23.44
C SER A 27 -5.99 50.20 22.02
N THR A 28 -5.02 51.08 21.74
CA THR A 28 -5.03 52.03 20.61
C THR A 28 -4.78 51.43 19.21
N PRO A 29 -5.35 52.00 18.13
CA PRO A 29 -5.09 51.57 16.75
C PRO A 29 -3.80 52.16 16.15
N ILE A 30 -3.26 51.48 15.14
CA ILE A 30 -2.18 51.98 14.26
C ILE A 30 -2.81 52.92 13.21
N PRO A 31 -2.25 54.11 12.93
CA PRO A 31 -2.88 55.10 12.05
C PRO A 31 -2.73 54.76 10.56
N MET A 32 -3.84 54.84 9.82
CA MET A 32 -3.84 55.07 8.38
C MET A 32 -3.66 56.58 8.12
N SER A 33 -2.80 56.94 7.17
CA SER A 33 -2.67 58.31 6.68
C SER A 33 -3.06 58.39 5.20
N ASP A 34 -4.29 58.83 4.92
CA ASP A 34 -4.65 59.30 3.60
C ASP A 34 -3.95 60.65 3.34
N ALA A 35 -3.15 60.69 2.28
CA ALA A 35 -2.63 61.93 1.71
C ALA A 35 -2.99 61.97 0.23
N ALA A 36 -4.10 62.65 -0.08
CA ALA A 36 -4.49 62.90 -1.47
C ALA A 36 -3.47 63.83 -2.15
N VAL A 37 -3.09 63.52 -3.39
CA VAL A 37 -2.30 64.42 -4.25
C VAL A 37 -2.89 64.41 -5.66
N SER A 38 -2.82 65.56 -6.33
CA SER A 38 -3.60 65.90 -7.53
C SER A 38 -3.34 65.01 -8.75
N LEU A 39 -4.38 64.80 -9.55
CA LEU A 39 -4.27 64.39 -10.95
C LEU A 39 -4.21 65.65 -11.81
N ASP A 40 -3.04 65.97 -12.33
CA ASP A 40 -2.83 66.99 -13.36
C ASP A 40 -1.94 66.43 -14.48
N ASP A 41 -2.10 66.99 -15.68
CA ASP A 41 -1.96 66.29 -16.97
C ASP A 41 -0.58 66.39 -17.66
N ALA A 42 -0.38 65.50 -18.65
CA ALA A 42 0.56 65.55 -19.77
C ALA A 42 2.08 65.37 -19.54
N GLY A 43 2.63 64.29 -20.11
CA GLY A 43 4.07 64.06 -20.32
C GLY A 43 4.33 62.80 -21.16
N SER A 44 4.46 62.98 -22.48
CA SER A 44 4.69 61.89 -23.46
C SER A 44 6.14 61.42 -23.55
N ASP A 45 6.33 60.26 -24.19
CA ASP A 45 7.60 59.63 -24.62
C ASP A 45 8.57 59.10 -23.56
N ALA A 46 8.49 57.78 -23.35
CA ALA A 46 9.64 56.89 -23.53
C ALA A 46 9.14 55.55 -24.08
N SER A 47 9.84 54.99 -25.07
CA SER A 47 9.42 53.80 -25.82
C SER A 47 9.36 52.53 -24.96
N ILE A 48 8.29 51.76 -25.12
CA ILE A 48 8.31 50.34 -24.76
C ILE A 48 9.20 49.63 -25.79
N ASP A 49 10.31 49.07 -25.36
CA ASP A 49 11.12 48.18 -26.20
C ASP A 49 10.28 46.94 -26.54
N ALA A 50 9.91 46.83 -27.81
CA ALA A 50 9.05 45.78 -28.33
C ALA A 50 9.82 44.48 -28.64
N ASP A 51 10.57 43.98 -27.64
CA ASP A 51 11.21 42.65 -27.62
C ASP A 51 10.78 41.86 -26.36
N ALA A 52 9.56 42.10 -25.89
CA ALA A 52 8.86 41.12 -25.06
C ALA A 52 8.46 39.94 -25.96
N ASP A 53 9.39 38.99 -26.11
CA ASP A 53 9.13 37.68 -26.70
C ASP A 53 7.91 37.10 -25.97
N VAL A 54 6.78 36.97 -26.68
CA VAL A 54 5.52 36.54 -26.09
C VAL A 54 5.66 35.05 -25.87
N ASP A 55 6.16 34.71 -24.67
CA ASP A 55 6.52 33.37 -24.24
C ASP A 55 5.41 32.38 -24.66
N ALA A 56 5.67 31.65 -25.74
CA ALA A 56 4.67 30.85 -26.40
C ALA A 56 4.25 29.76 -25.42
N ALA A 57 3.01 29.86 -24.92
CA ALA A 57 2.52 29.07 -23.78
C ALA A 57 3.03 27.63 -23.85
N LYS A 58 4.05 27.35 -23.04
CA LYS A 58 4.81 26.09 -23.10
C LYS A 58 3.79 24.94 -22.98
N PRO A 59 3.79 23.97 -23.91
CA PRO A 59 2.80 22.92 -23.89
C PRO A 59 2.88 22.20 -22.54
N MET A 60 1.74 22.07 -21.86
CA MET A 60 1.68 21.48 -20.53
C MET A 60 2.38 20.13 -20.55
N ARG A 61 3.48 20.01 -19.81
CA ARG A 61 4.26 18.77 -19.78
C ARG A 61 3.46 17.76 -18.98
N THR A 62 3.28 16.59 -19.58
CA THR A 62 2.83 15.38 -18.90
C THR A 62 3.85 14.90 -17.86
N CYS A 63 5.10 15.38 -17.93
CA CYS A 63 6.22 14.92 -17.11
C CYS A 63 6.95 16.06 -16.37
N THR A 64 7.34 15.81 -15.13
CA THR A 64 8.21 16.70 -14.35
C THR A 64 9.67 16.61 -14.79
N ASP A 65 10.50 17.60 -14.42
CA ASP A 65 11.94 17.58 -14.71
C ASP A 65 12.70 16.41 -14.03
N GLU A 66 12.10 15.75 -13.03
CA GLU A 66 12.63 14.52 -12.40
C GLU A 66 12.25 13.24 -13.17
N GLY A 67 11.54 13.36 -14.29
CA GLY A 67 11.13 12.25 -15.16
C GLY A 67 9.81 11.58 -14.75
N TRP A 68 9.06 12.13 -13.79
CA TRP A 68 7.74 11.62 -13.40
C TRP A 68 6.68 12.04 -14.40
N CYS A 69 6.20 11.09 -15.22
CA CYS A 69 5.11 11.30 -16.17
C CYS A 69 3.78 10.83 -15.60
N HIS A 70 2.75 11.68 -15.67
CA HIS A 70 1.37 11.29 -15.39
C HIS A 70 0.82 10.41 -16.52
N VAL A 71 0.05 9.39 -16.16
CA VAL A 71 -0.57 8.46 -17.10
C VAL A 71 -2.07 8.43 -16.85
N ASP A 72 -2.85 8.78 -17.87
CA ASP A 72 -4.31 8.84 -17.77
C ASP A 72 -4.92 7.49 -17.36
N VAL A 73 -5.70 7.51 -16.28
CA VAL A 73 -6.38 6.32 -15.75
C VAL A 73 -7.79 6.23 -16.34
N PRO A 74 -8.13 5.18 -17.12
CA PRO A 74 -9.45 5.05 -17.73
C PRO A 74 -10.58 5.10 -16.70
N ASP A 75 -11.63 5.87 -17.02
CA ASP A 75 -12.82 6.11 -16.18
C ASP A 75 -12.53 6.58 -14.74
N GLY A 76 -11.35 7.13 -14.46
CA GLY A 76 -11.00 7.65 -13.13
C GLY A 76 -11.01 6.60 -12.01
N GLN A 77 -10.63 5.35 -12.32
CA GLN A 77 -10.74 4.23 -11.37
C GLN A 77 -9.61 4.18 -10.32
N THR A 78 -9.89 3.60 -9.15
CA THR A 78 -8.87 3.30 -8.14
C THR A 78 -8.04 2.09 -8.56
N LEU A 79 -6.77 2.31 -8.89
CA LEU A 79 -5.80 1.26 -9.17
C LEU A 79 -5.16 0.77 -7.87
N ARG A 80 -4.94 -0.54 -7.74
CA ARG A 80 -4.68 -1.20 -6.44
C ARG A 80 -3.35 -1.90 -6.30
N ASN A 81 -2.83 -2.50 -7.36
CA ASN A 81 -1.61 -3.29 -7.35
C ASN A 81 -1.04 -3.38 -8.78
N LEU A 82 0.28 -3.50 -8.89
CA LEU A 82 1.03 -3.55 -10.14
C LEU A 82 1.79 -4.88 -10.26
N TRP A 83 1.93 -5.36 -11.49
CA TRP A 83 2.89 -6.41 -11.84
C TRP A 83 3.56 -6.07 -13.17
N LYS A 84 4.82 -6.47 -13.34
CA LYS A 84 5.63 -6.21 -14.53
C LYS A 84 6.60 -7.37 -14.75
N ASP A 85 6.83 -7.71 -16.01
CA ASP A 85 7.82 -8.70 -16.41
C ASP A 85 9.17 -8.08 -16.81
N ALA A 86 10.18 -8.92 -17.07
CA ALA A 86 11.50 -8.47 -17.51
C ALA A 86 11.51 -7.81 -18.90
N SER A 87 10.50 -8.05 -19.76
CA SER A 87 10.38 -7.36 -21.07
C SER A 87 9.72 -5.98 -20.98
N GLY A 88 9.13 -5.63 -19.84
CA GLY A 88 8.57 -4.30 -19.56
C GLY A 88 7.04 -4.20 -19.69
N VAL A 89 6.33 -5.31 -19.89
CA VAL A 89 4.86 -5.32 -19.95
C VAL A 89 4.30 -5.12 -18.54
N VAL A 90 3.65 -3.98 -18.32
CA VAL A 90 3.04 -3.62 -17.02
C VAL A 90 1.56 -3.96 -17.03
N TRP A 91 1.08 -4.48 -15.90
CA TRP A 91 -0.31 -4.78 -15.63
C TRP A 91 -0.74 -4.17 -14.30
N THR A 92 -2.02 -3.84 -14.18
CA THR A 92 -2.63 -3.36 -12.93
C THR A 92 -4.08 -3.82 -12.78
N VAL A 93 -4.56 -3.84 -11.54
CA VAL A 93 -5.93 -4.19 -11.17
C VAL A 93 -6.63 -3.06 -10.42
N SER A 94 -7.96 -2.97 -10.52
CA SER A 94 -8.74 -1.86 -9.95
C SER A 94 -9.88 -2.27 -9.03
N GLU A 95 -10.34 -1.33 -8.19
CA GLU A 95 -11.53 -1.52 -7.35
C GLU A 95 -12.84 -1.55 -8.17
N LYS A 96 -12.82 -1.16 -9.45
CA LYS A 96 -13.93 -1.41 -10.39
C LYS A 96 -13.94 -2.85 -10.91
N GLY A 97 -12.92 -3.65 -10.58
CA GLY A 97 -12.78 -5.03 -11.01
C GLY A 97 -12.13 -5.21 -12.38
N ASN A 98 -11.49 -4.17 -12.91
CA ASN A 98 -10.82 -4.25 -14.21
C ASN A 98 -9.38 -4.74 -14.06
N VAL A 99 -8.91 -5.46 -15.08
CA VAL A 99 -7.50 -5.76 -15.33
C VAL A 99 -7.06 -4.92 -16.52
N LEU A 100 -6.05 -4.07 -16.32
CA LEU A 100 -5.50 -3.18 -17.34
C LEU A 100 -4.07 -3.61 -17.66
N ARG A 101 -3.67 -3.50 -18.93
CA ARG A 101 -2.32 -3.70 -19.44
C ARG A 101 -1.82 -2.41 -20.07
N TRP A 102 -0.58 -2.03 -19.78
CA TRP A 102 0.11 -0.96 -20.50
C TRP A 102 0.52 -1.43 -21.90
N ASP A 103 0.19 -0.67 -22.94
CA ASP A 103 0.58 -0.99 -24.32
C ASP A 103 1.79 -0.20 -24.84
N GLY A 104 2.37 0.65 -24.01
CA GLY A 104 3.43 1.59 -24.37
C GLY A 104 2.96 3.03 -24.45
N THR A 105 1.65 3.28 -24.60
CA THR A 105 1.06 4.62 -24.71
C THR A 105 -0.19 4.83 -23.86
N ALA A 106 -0.97 3.77 -23.60
CA ALA A 106 -2.20 3.83 -22.81
C ALA A 106 -2.45 2.55 -21.99
N TRP A 107 -3.33 2.67 -21.00
CA TRP A 107 -3.91 1.52 -20.29
C TRP A 107 -5.04 0.91 -21.11
N VAL A 108 -4.87 -0.33 -21.56
CA VAL A 108 -5.88 -1.11 -22.28
C VAL A 108 -6.53 -2.11 -21.34
N GLN A 109 -7.86 -2.10 -21.24
CA GLN A 109 -8.59 -3.09 -20.45
C GLN A 109 -8.51 -4.48 -21.13
N SER A 110 -8.00 -5.47 -20.40
CA SER A 110 -7.95 -6.88 -20.84
C SER A 110 -9.13 -7.69 -20.31
N PHE A 111 -9.58 -7.41 -19.08
CA PHE A 111 -10.63 -8.19 -18.40
C PHE A 111 -11.41 -7.33 -17.40
N ALA A 112 -12.62 -7.79 -17.05
CA ALA A 112 -13.44 -7.19 -16.00
C ALA A 112 -14.13 -8.31 -15.19
N ALA A 113 -13.78 -8.41 -13.90
CA ALA A 113 -14.31 -9.40 -12.96
C ALA A 113 -15.70 -9.04 -12.40
N GLY A 114 -16.15 -7.79 -12.55
CA GLY A 114 -17.42 -7.30 -11.98
C GLY A 114 -17.43 -7.11 -10.45
N VAL A 115 -16.31 -7.41 -9.77
CA VAL A 115 -16.08 -7.17 -8.33
C VAL A 115 -14.68 -6.62 -8.11
N PRO A 116 -14.41 -5.88 -7.02
CA PRO A 116 -13.10 -5.27 -6.77
C PRO A 116 -11.94 -6.28 -6.82
N LEU A 117 -10.88 -5.93 -7.54
CA LEU A 117 -9.62 -6.67 -7.59
C LEU A 117 -8.54 -5.94 -6.77
N TYR A 118 -7.72 -6.71 -6.04
CA TYR A 118 -6.73 -6.19 -5.09
C TYR A 118 -5.31 -6.71 -5.34
N ALA A 119 -5.17 -7.88 -5.98
CA ALA A 119 -3.90 -8.55 -6.19
C ALA A 119 -3.71 -8.91 -7.67
N ILE A 120 -2.47 -8.79 -8.15
CA ILE A 120 -2.02 -9.29 -9.43
C ILE A 120 -0.59 -9.85 -9.30
N TRP A 121 -0.35 -10.99 -9.94
CA TRP A 121 1.00 -11.55 -10.13
C TRP A 121 1.02 -12.37 -11.42
N GLY A 122 2.17 -12.53 -12.05
CA GLY A 122 2.33 -13.43 -13.20
C GLY A 122 3.70 -14.11 -13.23
N SER A 123 3.76 -15.27 -13.87
CA SER A 123 5.04 -15.94 -14.17
C SER A 123 5.65 -15.42 -15.49
N SER A 124 4.80 -14.90 -16.37
CA SER A 124 5.14 -14.33 -17.68
C SER A 124 4.04 -13.33 -18.08
N PRO A 125 4.24 -12.42 -19.06
CA PRO A 125 3.20 -11.49 -19.47
C PRO A 125 2.02 -12.19 -20.21
N THR A 126 2.12 -13.51 -20.38
CA THR A 126 1.12 -14.43 -20.94
C THR A 126 0.52 -15.41 -19.93
N ASP A 127 0.88 -15.31 -18.65
CA ASP A 127 0.43 -16.17 -17.55
C ASP A 127 0.24 -15.32 -16.28
N ILE A 128 -0.98 -14.81 -16.09
CA ILE A 128 -1.33 -13.81 -15.08
C ILE A 128 -2.41 -14.37 -14.14
N TRP A 129 -2.21 -14.20 -12.84
CA TRP A 129 -3.21 -14.41 -11.80
C TRP A 129 -3.71 -13.06 -11.27
N VAL A 130 -5.02 -12.90 -11.17
CA VAL A 130 -5.66 -11.73 -10.52
C VAL A 130 -6.67 -12.17 -9.48
N GLY A 131 -6.68 -11.46 -8.35
CA GLY A 131 -7.49 -11.83 -7.18
C GLY A 131 -8.19 -10.65 -6.54
N GLY A 132 -9.38 -10.91 -5.98
CA GLY A 132 -10.16 -9.92 -5.27
C GLY A 132 -11.41 -10.51 -4.61
N GLY A 133 -12.45 -9.70 -4.47
CA GLY A 133 -13.72 -10.13 -3.90
C GLY A 133 -14.65 -8.99 -3.50
N PRO A 134 -15.94 -9.29 -3.27
CA PRO A 134 -16.95 -8.30 -2.90
C PRO A 134 -16.77 -7.79 -1.46
N THR A 135 -17.19 -6.55 -1.21
CA THR A 135 -17.33 -6.02 0.14
C THR A 135 -18.67 -6.44 0.74
N SER A 136 -18.63 -7.16 1.85
CA SER A 136 -19.83 -7.65 2.55
C SER A 136 -20.31 -6.63 3.60
N PRO A 137 -21.50 -6.01 3.44
CA PRO A 137 -21.99 -4.99 4.38
C PRO A 137 -22.50 -5.57 5.72
N THR A 138 -22.69 -6.88 5.80
CA THR A 138 -23.28 -7.57 6.96
C THR A 138 -22.24 -8.33 7.80
N ASN A 139 -20.94 -8.16 7.53
CA ASN A 139 -19.85 -9.02 8.03
C ASN A 139 -20.05 -10.52 7.71
N ALA A 140 -20.91 -10.87 6.75
CA ALA A 140 -21.04 -12.24 6.27
C ALA A 140 -19.76 -12.67 5.56
N VAL A 141 -19.34 -13.92 5.80
CA VAL A 141 -18.26 -14.57 5.06
C VAL A 141 -18.75 -14.84 3.64
N VAL A 142 -18.09 -14.26 2.64
CA VAL A 142 -18.43 -14.41 1.22
C VAL A 142 -17.17 -14.86 0.46
N PRO A 143 -17.28 -15.83 -0.48
CA PRO A 143 -16.18 -16.21 -1.35
C PRO A 143 -15.60 -15.02 -2.12
N GLY A 144 -14.30 -15.08 -2.41
CA GLY A 144 -13.64 -14.10 -3.27
C GLY A 144 -13.76 -14.45 -4.74
N VAL A 145 -12.92 -13.81 -5.54
CA VAL A 145 -12.66 -14.22 -6.92
C VAL A 145 -11.16 -14.36 -7.13
N LEU A 146 -10.78 -15.33 -7.95
CA LEU A 146 -9.43 -15.58 -8.42
C LEU A 146 -9.55 -16.04 -9.88
N TYR A 147 -8.84 -15.37 -10.77
CA TYR A 147 -8.84 -15.66 -12.20
C TYR A 147 -7.41 -15.93 -12.70
N HIS A 148 -7.31 -16.87 -13.62
CA HIS A 148 -6.10 -17.24 -14.34
C HIS A 148 -6.24 -16.81 -15.80
N GLY A 149 -5.44 -15.85 -16.22
CA GLY A 149 -5.35 -15.36 -17.59
C GLY A 149 -4.17 -15.99 -18.31
N THR A 150 -4.45 -16.84 -19.30
CA THR A 150 -3.40 -17.51 -20.11
C THR A 150 -3.59 -17.25 -21.59
N GLY A 151 -2.51 -17.26 -22.37
CA GLY A 151 -2.61 -17.09 -23.82
C GLY A 151 -1.27 -17.11 -24.54
N THR A 152 -1.31 -16.89 -25.85
CA THR A 152 -0.09 -16.80 -26.70
C THR A 152 0.43 -15.37 -26.83
N SER A 153 -0.31 -14.37 -26.35
CA SER A 153 0.04 -12.95 -26.37
C SER A 153 -0.56 -12.22 -25.17
N PRO A 154 0.16 -11.25 -24.56
CA PRO A 154 -0.37 -10.42 -23.47
C PRO A 154 -1.64 -9.64 -23.84
N ALA A 155 -1.91 -9.45 -25.14
CA ALA A 155 -3.10 -8.74 -25.62
C ALA A 155 -4.35 -9.64 -25.72
N THR A 156 -4.22 -10.96 -25.63
CA THR A 156 -5.29 -11.93 -25.93
C THR A 156 -5.32 -13.07 -24.91
N LEU A 157 -5.34 -12.73 -23.62
CA LEU A 157 -5.47 -13.72 -22.55
C LEU A 157 -6.92 -14.21 -22.44
N GLU A 158 -7.08 -15.53 -22.33
CA GLU A 158 -8.33 -16.18 -21.94
C GLU A 158 -8.35 -16.32 -20.42
N TRP A 159 -9.41 -15.80 -19.78
CA TRP A 159 -9.52 -15.72 -18.33
C TRP A 159 -10.47 -16.79 -17.78
N THR A 160 -9.92 -17.72 -16.99
CA THR A 160 -10.66 -18.78 -16.31
C THR A 160 -10.80 -18.46 -14.83
N GLN A 161 -12.00 -18.58 -14.27
CA GLN A 161 -12.22 -18.43 -12.83
C GLN A 161 -11.89 -19.72 -12.09
N VAL A 162 -11.16 -19.63 -10.98
CA VAL A 162 -10.94 -20.73 -10.04
C VAL A 162 -11.61 -20.45 -8.69
N ALA A 163 -11.64 -21.46 -7.81
CA ALA A 163 -12.22 -21.31 -6.48
C ALA A 163 -11.36 -20.39 -5.59
N ALA A 164 -11.99 -19.46 -4.89
CA ALA A 164 -11.36 -18.59 -3.89
C ALA A 164 -12.21 -18.62 -2.61
N PRO A 165 -11.73 -19.16 -1.49
CA PRO A 165 -12.53 -19.33 -0.27
C PRO A 165 -12.93 -17.99 0.38
N LEU A 166 -12.12 -16.94 0.17
CA LEU A 166 -12.33 -15.56 0.63
C LEU A 166 -11.77 -14.58 -0.40
N THR A 167 -11.98 -13.28 -0.15
CA THR A 167 -11.35 -12.19 -0.90
C THR A 167 -9.83 -12.36 -0.93
N ILE A 168 -9.25 -12.49 -2.13
CA ILE A 168 -7.80 -12.52 -2.32
C ILE A 168 -7.22 -11.12 -2.05
N ARG A 169 -6.10 -11.06 -1.34
CA ARG A 169 -5.45 -9.83 -0.85
C ARG A 169 -4.05 -9.64 -1.43
N SER A 170 -3.23 -10.67 -1.27
CA SER A 170 -1.88 -10.91 -1.76
C SER A 170 -1.82 -11.92 -2.91
N LEU A 171 -1.04 -11.68 -3.97
CA LEU A 171 -0.53 -12.74 -4.85
C LEU A 171 0.99 -12.56 -5.00
N TRP A 172 1.73 -13.66 -5.01
CA TRP A 172 3.17 -13.73 -5.28
C TRP A 172 3.52 -15.15 -5.72
N GLY A 173 4.61 -15.38 -6.45
CA GLY A 173 5.04 -16.73 -6.83
C GLY A 173 6.44 -16.76 -7.41
N THR A 174 6.91 -17.96 -7.71
CA THR A 174 8.22 -18.19 -8.37
C THR A 174 8.11 -18.78 -9.77
N SER A 175 6.98 -19.43 -10.10
CA SER A 175 6.75 -20.06 -11.40
C SER A 175 5.26 -20.24 -11.67
N ALA A 176 4.91 -20.65 -12.89
CA ALA A 176 3.53 -20.95 -13.28
C ALA A 176 2.83 -21.99 -12.38
N THR A 177 3.59 -22.84 -11.70
CA THR A 177 3.11 -23.92 -10.80
C THR A 177 3.63 -23.75 -9.36
N ASP A 178 4.06 -22.55 -8.98
CA ASP A 178 4.39 -22.19 -7.59
C ASP A 178 3.90 -20.76 -7.35
N VAL A 179 2.60 -20.63 -7.10
CA VAL A 179 1.91 -19.36 -6.88
C VAL A 179 1.26 -19.38 -5.50
N TRP A 180 1.38 -18.30 -4.76
CA TRP A 180 0.92 -18.17 -3.40
C TRP A 180 -0.05 -17.01 -3.27
N ALA A 181 -1.09 -17.19 -2.46
CA ALA A 181 -2.10 -16.16 -2.22
C ALA A 181 -2.41 -16.02 -0.73
N THR A 182 -2.76 -14.81 -0.30
CA THR A 182 -3.47 -14.60 0.97
C THR A 182 -4.93 -14.30 0.69
N ALA A 183 -5.82 -14.99 1.39
CA ALA A 183 -7.27 -14.82 1.28
C ALA A 183 -7.85 -14.52 2.68
N SER A 184 -8.50 -13.37 2.84
CA SER A 184 -8.97 -12.91 4.16
C SER A 184 -10.15 -11.94 4.09
N MET A 185 -10.84 -11.76 5.22
CA MET A 185 -12.06 -10.94 5.33
C MET A 185 -11.74 -9.43 5.19
N PRO A 186 -12.22 -8.71 4.15
CA PRO A 186 -11.76 -7.35 3.88
C PRO A 186 -12.20 -6.28 4.90
N GLN A 187 -13.19 -6.58 5.75
CA GLN A 187 -13.85 -5.60 6.64
C GLN A 187 -13.51 -5.74 8.13
N ARG A 188 -12.87 -6.84 8.55
CA ARG A 188 -12.66 -7.13 9.98
C ARG A 188 -11.46 -8.04 10.23
N VAL A 189 -10.80 -7.81 11.37
CA VAL A 189 -9.81 -8.69 11.97
C VAL A 189 -10.40 -9.23 13.28
N SER A 190 -10.77 -10.51 13.30
CA SER A 190 -11.15 -11.24 14.51
C SER A 190 -10.39 -12.56 14.55
N ALA A 191 -10.05 -13.04 15.75
CA ALA A 191 -9.47 -14.38 15.94
C ALA A 191 -10.44 -15.52 15.52
N SER A 192 -11.72 -15.20 15.34
CA SER A 192 -12.77 -16.11 14.84
C SER A 192 -12.95 -16.07 13.33
N ASP A 193 -12.38 -15.09 12.62
CA ASP A 193 -12.59 -14.94 11.19
C ASP A 193 -11.67 -15.86 10.40
N PRO A 194 -12.18 -16.54 9.36
CA PRO A 194 -11.33 -17.36 8.51
C PRO A 194 -10.33 -16.47 7.76
N SER A 195 -9.12 -16.99 7.61
CA SER A 195 -8.05 -16.43 6.79
C SER A 195 -7.18 -17.58 6.32
N TYR A 196 -6.71 -17.52 5.08
CA TYR A 196 -5.96 -18.59 4.45
C TYR A 196 -4.70 -18.08 3.77
N ILE A 197 -3.65 -18.89 3.85
CA ILE A 197 -2.54 -18.91 2.90
C ILE A 197 -2.84 -20.05 1.94
N LEU A 198 -2.81 -19.75 0.65
CA LEU A 198 -3.12 -20.69 -0.42
C LEU A 198 -1.87 -20.91 -1.27
N HIS A 199 -1.65 -22.15 -1.72
CA HIS A 199 -0.54 -22.53 -2.57
C HIS A 199 -1.05 -23.23 -3.83
N TYR A 200 -0.69 -22.72 -5.00
CA TYR A 200 -0.90 -23.34 -6.29
C TYR A 200 0.32 -24.18 -6.66
N VAL A 201 0.08 -25.47 -6.89
CA VAL A 201 1.07 -26.50 -7.23
C VAL A 201 0.92 -27.00 -8.67
N GLY A 202 0.03 -26.39 -9.46
CA GLY A 202 -0.39 -26.91 -10.76
C GLY A 202 -1.50 -27.96 -10.65
N PRO A 203 -2.15 -28.34 -11.78
CA PRO A 203 -3.25 -29.30 -11.78
C PRO A 203 -2.81 -30.73 -11.43
N ASP A 204 -1.53 -31.06 -11.67
CA ASP A 204 -0.93 -32.40 -11.53
C ASP A 204 -0.04 -32.52 -10.27
N GLY A 205 -0.23 -31.64 -9.27
CA GLY A 205 0.52 -31.63 -8.01
C GLY A 205 -0.35 -31.83 -6.75
N LEU A 206 -1.57 -32.35 -6.90
CA LEU A 206 -2.55 -32.50 -5.83
C LEU A 206 -2.35 -33.83 -5.04
N PRO A 207 -2.63 -33.86 -3.73
CA PRO A 207 -2.54 -35.09 -2.94
C PRO A 207 -3.34 -36.27 -3.54
N GLY A 208 -2.63 -37.24 -4.15
CA GLY A 208 -3.19 -38.48 -4.66
C GLY A 208 -3.08 -38.74 -6.18
N ASP A 209 -2.48 -37.84 -6.96
CA ASP A 209 -2.23 -38.03 -8.40
C ASP A 209 -0.95 -38.83 -8.72
N GLY A 210 0.03 -38.85 -7.81
CA GLY A 210 1.16 -39.80 -7.84
C GLY A 210 2.53 -39.20 -7.56
N ASP A 211 2.67 -37.87 -7.56
CA ASP A 211 3.97 -37.17 -7.40
C ASP A 211 3.89 -36.05 -6.34
N ALA A 212 3.17 -36.34 -5.25
CA ALA A 212 2.86 -35.40 -4.16
C ALA A 212 4.08 -35.04 -3.28
N GLY A 213 5.04 -34.31 -3.85
CA GLY A 213 6.00 -33.52 -3.10
C GLY A 213 5.30 -32.41 -2.29
N ASP A 214 5.69 -32.23 -1.03
CA ASP A 214 5.23 -31.20 -0.07
C ASP A 214 3.72 -31.07 0.24
N ALA A 215 2.81 -31.66 -0.54
CA ALA A 215 1.38 -31.35 -0.47
C ALA A 215 0.66 -31.79 0.84
N GLY A 216 1.23 -32.75 1.59
CA GLY A 216 0.85 -33.06 2.98
C GLY A 216 -0.65 -33.31 3.25
N ASP A 217 -1.11 -32.95 4.46
CA ASP A 217 -2.53 -32.96 4.86
C ASP A 217 -3.31 -31.74 4.30
N ALA A 218 -2.82 -31.07 3.25
CA ALA A 218 -3.43 -29.83 2.76
C ALA A 218 -4.77 -30.09 2.05
N ALA A 219 -5.78 -29.28 2.39
CA ALA A 219 -7.09 -29.37 1.75
C ALA A 219 -7.07 -28.69 0.37
N ALA A 220 -7.35 -29.46 -0.69
CA ALA A 220 -7.49 -28.92 -2.04
C ALA A 220 -8.74 -28.04 -2.18
N ILE A 221 -8.60 -26.92 -2.89
CA ILE A 221 -9.66 -25.94 -3.15
C ILE A 221 -9.78 -25.65 -4.66
N GLY A 222 -10.46 -26.54 -5.37
CA GLY A 222 -10.55 -26.49 -6.83
C GLY A 222 -9.34 -27.13 -7.50
N THR A 223 -9.01 -26.69 -8.72
CA THR A 223 -7.92 -27.25 -9.52
C THR A 223 -6.57 -26.66 -9.14
N GLY A 224 -5.69 -27.49 -8.57
CA GLY A 224 -4.27 -27.18 -8.32
C GLY A 224 -3.97 -26.24 -7.14
N TRP A 225 -4.98 -25.73 -6.44
CA TRP A 225 -4.80 -24.89 -5.24
C TRP A 225 -5.00 -25.70 -3.96
N LEU A 226 -4.13 -25.48 -2.98
CA LEU A 226 -4.11 -26.09 -1.65
C LEU A 226 -4.23 -25.01 -0.57
N VAL A 227 -4.82 -25.36 0.58
CA VAL A 227 -4.76 -24.53 1.80
C VAL A 227 -3.53 -24.92 2.62
N ASP A 228 -2.55 -24.02 2.74
CA ASP A 228 -1.33 -24.26 3.52
C ASP A 228 -1.66 -24.38 5.02
N SER A 229 -0.99 -25.33 5.69
CA SER A 229 -1.06 -25.60 7.13
C SER A 229 -0.93 -24.35 8.02
N ALA A 230 -0.16 -23.34 7.60
CA ALA A 230 0.02 -22.06 8.28
C ALA A 230 -1.30 -21.33 8.53
N SER A 231 -2.29 -21.52 7.66
CA SER A 231 -3.68 -21.03 7.82
C SER A 231 -4.32 -21.47 9.15
N THR A 232 -3.86 -22.60 9.69
CA THR A 232 -4.35 -23.15 10.95
C THR A 232 -3.37 -22.94 12.11
N ALA A 233 -2.07 -23.02 11.85
CA ALA A 233 -1.00 -22.85 12.84
C ALA A 233 -0.91 -21.40 13.36
N PHE A 234 -1.14 -20.40 12.50
CA PHE A 234 -1.14 -19.00 12.86
C PHE A 234 -2.57 -18.46 12.84
N LYS A 235 -3.10 -18.07 14.01
CA LYS A 235 -4.44 -17.47 14.15
C LYS A 235 -4.37 -15.97 13.86
N ALA A 236 -4.25 -15.65 12.58
CA ALA A 236 -4.04 -14.31 12.08
C ALA A 236 -4.92 -14.01 10.86
N HIS A 237 -5.10 -12.71 10.58
CA HIS A 237 -5.66 -12.19 9.35
C HIS A 237 -4.53 -11.88 8.39
N PHE A 238 -4.32 -12.73 7.37
CA PHE A 238 -3.21 -12.58 6.41
C PHE A 238 -3.49 -11.45 5.42
N GLU A 239 -2.46 -10.64 5.14
CA GLU A 239 -2.58 -9.40 4.37
C GLU A 239 -1.77 -9.44 3.07
N LYS A 240 -0.43 -9.47 3.17
CA LYS A 240 0.49 -9.48 2.02
C LYS A 240 1.36 -10.73 2.06
N ILE A 241 1.64 -11.29 0.89
CA ILE A 241 2.61 -12.36 0.68
C ILE A 241 3.67 -11.89 -0.33
N TRP A 242 4.94 -12.20 -0.05
CA TRP A 242 6.08 -11.90 -0.90
C TRP A 242 7.21 -12.90 -0.64
N GLY A 243 8.32 -12.80 -1.37
CA GLY A 243 9.48 -13.66 -1.15
C GLY A 243 10.54 -13.50 -2.22
N THR A 244 11.67 -14.19 -2.08
CA THR A 244 12.72 -14.26 -3.10
C THR A 244 12.92 -15.66 -3.69
N GLY A 245 12.10 -16.66 -3.32
CA GLY A 245 12.17 -18.00 -3.90
C GLY A 245 11.33 -19.05 -3.17
N THR A 246 11.33 -20.29 -3.66
CA THR A 246 10.47 -21.39 -3.18
C THR A 246 10.63 -21.68 -1.67
N GLY A 247 11.82 -21.43 -1.13
CA GLY A 247 12.17 -21.53 0.28
C GLY A 247 12.41 -20.20 1.00
N ASP A 248 11.95 -19.09 0.44
CA ASP A 248 11.94 -17.77 1.11
C ASP A 248 10.61 -17.10 0.81
N ILE A 249 9.62 -17.38 1.66
CA ILE A 249 8.26 -16.84 1.52
C ILE A 249 7.86 -16.18 2.83
N TRP A 250 7.38 -14.96 2.73
CA TRP A 250 7.04 -14.09 3.83
C TRP A 250 5.57 -13.72 3.77
N VAL A 251 4.92 -13.71 4.93
CA VAL A 251 3.53 -13.25 5.05
C VAL A 251 3.43 -12.25 6.18
N SER A 252 2.82 -11.10 5.89
CA SER A 252 2.35 -10.15 6.89
C SER A 252 0.90 -10.44 7.26
N ALA A 253 0.58 -10.30 8.54
CA ALA A 253 -0.73 -10.61 9.08
C ALA A 253 -1.07 -9.77 10.32
N ARG A 254 -2.31 -9.85 10.79
CA ARG A 254 -2.76 -9.23 12.05
C ARG A 254 -3.45 -10.26 12.94
N GLY A 255 -2.88 -10.52 14.12
CA GLY A 255 -3.49 -11.33 15.17
C GLY A 255 -4.37 -10.48 16.09
N ALA A 256 -5.63 -10.86 16.29
CA ALA A 256 -6.48 -10.20 17.28
C ALA A 256 -6.04 -10.61 18.70
N VAL A 257 -5.58 -9.64 19.50
CA VAL A 257 -5.16 -9.82 20.91
C VAL A 257 -6.35 -9.68 21.85
N ASN A 258 -7.23 -8.72 21.56
CA ASN A 258 -8.52 -8.52 22.22
C ASN A 258 -9.45 -7.70 21.30
N SER A 259 -10.68 -7.41 21.74
CA SER A 259 -11.70 -6.70 20.96
C SER A 259 -11.30 -5.31 20.40
N TYR A 260 -10.21 -4.71 20.89
CA TYR A 260 -9.72 -3.39 20.49
C TYR A 260 -8.24 -3.37 20.07
N THR A 261 -7.54 -4.51 20.10
CA THR A 261 -6.08 -4.61 19.94
C THR A 261 -5.75 -5.70 18.92
N GLN A 262 -5.10 -5.31 17.82
CA GLN A 262 -4.61 -6.18 16.76
C GLN A 262 -3.08 -6.06 16.69
N ALA A 263 -2.36 -7.11 17.03
CA ALA A 263 -0.90 -7.14 16.86
C ALA A 263 -0.56 -7.51 15.42
N GLY A 264 0.33 -6.74 14.80
CA GLY A 264 0.96 -7.15 13.54
C GLY A 264 1.79 -8.41 13.75
N GLN A 265 1.81 -9.29 12.76
CA GLN A 265 2.57 -10.52 12.76
C GLN A 265 3.29 -10.67 11.42
N VAL A 266 4.51 -11.20 11.48
CA VAL A 266 5.32 -11.54 10.31
C VAL A 266 5.76 -12.98 10.46
N ILE A 267 5.44 -13.80 9.47
CA ILE A 267 5.84 -15.21 9.42
C ILE A 267 6.66 -15.47 8.15
N HIS A 268 7.57 -16.44 8.25
CA HIS A 268 8.59 -16.76 7.26
C HIS A 268 8.69 -18.27 7.06
N ARG A 269 8.52 -18.73 5.82
CA ARG A 269 8.68 -20.12 5.36
C ARG A 269 10.11 -20.31 4.87
N ARG A 270 10.79 -21.31 5.41
CA ARG A 270 12.17 -21.71 5.03
C ARG A 270 12.34 -23.21 5.00
N PRO A 271 13.40 -23.74 4.36
CA PRO A 271 13.79 -25.14 4.47
C PRO A 271 13.96 -25.54 5.94
N ASP A 272 13.47 -26.72 6.31
CA ASP A 272 13.50 -27.24 7.68
C ASP A 272 14.79 -28.01 8.04
N GLY A 273 15.67 -28.24 7.06
CA GLY A 273 16.88 -29.06 7.19
C GLY A 273 16.65 -30.58 7.14
N ALA A 274 15.39 -31.04 7.10
CA ALA A 274 14.98 -32.42 6.89
C ALA A 274 14.55 -32.71 5.44
N GLY A 275 14.49 -31.68 4.59
CA GLY A 275 14.14 -31.77 3.17
C GLY A 275 12.76 -31.21 2.83
N GLY A 276 12.02 -30.72 3.82
CA GLY A 276 10.77 -29.99 3.65
C GLY A 276 10.94 -28.50 4.03
N TYR A 277 9.82 -27.88 4.41
CA TYR A 277 9.77 -26.46 4.77
C TYR A 277 8.95 -26.23 6.04
N ALA A 278 9.38 -25.28 6.85
CA ALA A 278 8.71 -24.88 8.08
C ALA A 278 8.40 -23.38 8.09
N TRP A 279 7.24 -23.03 8.64
CA TRP A 279 6.87 -21.65 8.95
C TRP A 279 7.32 -21.27 10.37
N SER A 280 7.85 -20.06 10.53
CA SER A 280 8.28 -19.51 11.82
C SER A 280 7.89 -18.04 11.94
N THR A 281 7.74 -17.54 13.17
CA THR A 281 7.54 -16.10 13.41
C THR A 281 8.87 -15.36 13.25
N ALA A 282 8.93 -14.43 12.30
CA ALA A 282 10.11 -13.63 11.95
C ALA A 282 9.82 -12.13 12.19
N GLN A 283 9.39 -11.82 13.41
CA GLN A 283 8.77 -10.55 13.78
C GLN A 283 9.73 -9.65 14.58
N PRO A 284 9.85 -8.34 14.26
CA PRO A 284 10.62 -7.41 15.09
C PRO A 284 10.05 -7.27 16.51
N THR A 285 10.91 -7.04 17.50
CA THR A 285 10.57 -7.15 18.93
C THR A 285 9.60 -6.07 19.47
N THR A 286 9.29 -5.02 18.71
CA THR A 286 8.54 -3.84 19.18
C THR A 286 7.07 -3.80 18.77
N THR A 287 6.56 -4.92 18.25
CA THR A 287 5.33 -5.01 17.44
C THR A 287 4.06 -5.41 18.20
N ASP A 288 4.14 -5.68 19.52
CA ASP A 288 3.04 -6.10 20.42
C ASP A 288 2.01 -4.99 20.74
N LYS A 289 1.46 -4.34 19.70
CA LYS A 289 0.82 -3.02 19.79
C LYS A 289 -0.49 -2.96 19.00
N PRO A 290 -1.42 -2.02 19.32
CA PRO A 290 -2.86 -2.25 19.12
C PRO A 290 -3.40 -2.20 17.69
N ARG A 291 -2.61 -1.78 16.69
CA ARG A 291 -2.94 -1.92 15.27
C ARG A 291 -1.66 -1.79 14.46
N ASN A 292 -1.34 -2.73 13.58
CA ASN A 292 -0.22 -2.65 12.63
C ASN A 292 -0.68 -3.16 11.25
N ASP A 293 -0.91 -2.26 10.30
CA ASP A 293 -1.26 -2.63 8.93
C ASP A 293 0.07 -2.85 8.16
N THR A 294 0.50 -4.11 8.05
CA THR A 294 1.93 -4.45 7.84
C THR A 294 2.22 -4.78 6.38
N PHE A 295 3.19 -4.09 5.79
CA PHE A 295 3.68 -4.33 4.43
C PHE A 295 5.14 -4.77 4.47
N GLY A 296 5.58 -5.53 3.47
CA GLY A 296 6.98 -5.91 3.34
C GLY A 296 7.40 -6.16 1.89
N LEU A 297 8.71 -6.23 1.73
CA LEU A 297 9.42 -6.73 0.56
C LEU A 297 10.78 -7.29 0.98
N SER A 298 11.32 -8.24 0.23
CA SER A 298 12.68 -8.77 0.38
C SER A 298 13.42 -8.69 -0.96
N PHE A 299 14.74 -8.50 -0.90
CA PHE A 299 15.61 -8.40 -2.08
C PHE A 299 16.50 -9.63 -2.23
N SER A 300 16.83 -10.24 -1.09
CA SER A 300 17.49 -11.54 -0.95
C SER A 300 16.98 -12.20 0.33
N ARG A 301 17.32 -13.46 0.53
CA ARG A 301 17.14 -14.16 1.81
C ARG A 301 17.80 -13.44 2.99
N GLU A 302 18.84 -12.64 2.71
CA GLU A 302 19.62 -11.93 3.71
C GLU A 302 19.08 -10.52 4.01
N SER A 303 18.19 -9.97 3.18
CA SER A 303 17.74 -8.58 3.26
C SER A 303 16.23 -8.46 3.08
N VAL A 304 15.55 -8.08 4.18
CA VAL A 304 14.11 -7.85 4.24
C VAL A 304 13.81 -6.44 4.78
N PHE A 305 12.87 -5.76 4.13
CA PHE A 305 12.39 -4.44 4.52
C PHE A 305 10.91 -4.53 4.88
N ILE A 306 10.57 -4.23 6.14
CA ILE A 306 9.20 -4.35 6.66
C ILE A 306 8.73 -2.98 7.15
N VAL A 307 7.50 -2.64 6.79
CA VAL A 307 6.94 -1.30 6.86
C VAL A 307 5.62 -1.27 7.60
N ASN A 308 5.46 -0.18 8.35
CA ASN A 308 4.22 0.30 8.94
C ASN A 308 3.73 -0.52 10.15
N PHE A 309 4.55 -0.52 11.20
CA PHE A 309 4.07 -0.82 12.55
C PHE A 309 3.64 0.49 13.23
N THR A 310 2.36 0.63 13.58
CA THR A 310 1.83 1.75 14.36
C THR A 310 1.76 1.38 15.84
N THR A 311 2.85 1.65 16.56
CA THR A 311 3.16 0.99 17.84
C THR A 311 2.39 1.51 19.06
N ASN A 312 1.40 2.41 18.90
CA ASN A 312 0.49 2.84 19.97
C ASN A 312 -0.64 3.73 19.43
N SER A 313 -1.62 4.02 20.30
CA SER A 313 -2.65 5.04 20.09
C SER A 313 -2.08 6.47 19.93
N SER A 314 -0.86 6.73 20.39
CA SER A 314 -0.16 8.00 20.16
C SER A 314 0.19 8.19 18.68
N GLY A 315 0.44 7.11 17.94
CA GLY A 315 0.40 7.06 16.48
C GLY A 315 1.73 7.17 15.74
N TYR A 316 2.85 6.92 16.41
CA TYR A 316 4.14 6.80 15.72
C TYR A 316 4.14 5.59 14.77
N ALA A 317 4.65 5.79 13.55
CA ALA A 317 4.85 4.73 12.57
C ALA A 317 6.35 4.41 12.45
N TYR A 318 6.68 3.15 12.23
CA TYR A 318 8.06 2.68 12.11
C TYR A 318 8.24 1.78 10.88
N TYR A 319 9.46 1.76 10.35
CA TYR A 319 9.93 0.72 9.43
C TYR A 319 11.10 -0.03 10.06
N HIS A 320 11.31 -1.26 9.62
CA HIS A 320 12.31 -2.17 10.13
C HIS A 320 13.14 -2.74 8.98
N GLN A 321 14.46 -2.69 9.15
CA GLN A 321 15.42 -3.36 8.28
C GLN A 321 15.86 -4.64 8.98
N GLY A 322 15.63 -5.79 8.34
CA GLY A 322 16.15 -7.07 8.77
C GLY A 322 17.37 -7.43 7.93
N VAL A 323 18.49 -7.69 8.60
CA VAL A 323 19.69 -8.27 7.98
C VAL A 323 19.96 -9.64 8.59
N SER A 324 20.09 -10.67 7.77
CA SER A 324 20.51 -12.01 8.17
C SER A 324 21.97 -12.26 7.75
N THR A 325 22.66 -13.12 8.51
CA THR A 325 24.00 -13.62 8.19
C THR A 325 24.03 -15.15 8.12
N ASP A 326 22.87 -15.77 7.92
CA ASP A 326 22.61 -17.21 8.06
C ASP A 326 21.52 -17.70 7.10
N ASP A 327 21.54 -17.22 5.84
CA ASP A 327 20.57 -17.53 4.76
C ASP A 327 19.10 -17.30 5.15
N GLY A 328 18.83 -16.17 5.82
CA GLY A 328 17.52 -15.80 6.32
C GLY A 328 17.10 -16.56 7.58
N ALA A 329 17.98 -17.33 8.24
CA ALA A 329 17.56 -18.15 9.38
C ALA A 329 17.26 -17.35 10.65
N THR A 330 17.98 -16.25 10.88
CA THR A 330 17.73 -15.24 11.91
C THR A 330 18.01 -13.83 11.38
N PHE A 331 17.34 -12.82 11.93
CA PHE A 331 17.47 -11.44 11.48
C PHE A 331 17.87 -10.51 12.63
N ALA A 332 18.93 -9.74 12.42
CA ALA A 332 19.21 -8.54 13.18
C ALA A 332 18.26 -7.43 12.69
N TRP A 333 17.35 -6.99 13.57
CA TRP A 333 16.34 -5.98 13.25
C TRP A 333 16.78 -4.59 13.72
N THR A 334 16.90 -3.66 12.78
CA THR A 334 17.05 -2.22 13.06
C THR A 334 15.69 -1.54 12.91
N GLN A 335 15.26 -0.78 13.91
CA GLN A 335 14.03 0.00 13.88
C GLN A 335 14.34 1.46 13.53
N HIS A 336 13.56 2.03 12.61
CA HIS A 336 13.63 3.42 12.18
C HIS A 336 12.28 4.11 12.36
N ALA A 337 12.28 5.37 12.75
CA ALA A 337 11.07 6.19 12.78
C ALA A 337 10.65 6.53 11.35
N ALA A 338 9.36 6.41 11.02
CA ALA A 338 8.86 6.82 9.70
C ALA A 338 9.10 8.32 9.43
N ALA A 339 9.29 9.13 10.47
CA ALA A 339 9.72 10.52 10.34
C ALA A 339 11.07 10.71 9.63
N GLU A 340 11.96 9.70 9.63
CA GLU A 340 13.23 9.70 8.86
C GLU A 340 12.99 9.79 7.35
N THR A 341 11.83 9.32 6.87
CA THR A 341 11.40 9.49 5.46
C THR A 341 10.96 10.93 5.14
N GLY A 342 10.81 11.81 6.14
CA GLY A 342 10.21 13.13 5.95
C GLY A 342 8.69 13.09 5.70
N PHE A 343 8.02 12.02 6.12
CA PHE A 343 6.57 12.00 6.35
C PHE A 343 6.25 12.34 7.82
N ALA A 344 4.99 12.69 8.10
CA ALA A 344 4.52 12.86 9.48
C ALA A 344 4.31 11.48 10.16
N ASP A 345 4.07 11.44 11.46
CA ASP A 345 3.62 10.20 12.09
C ASP A 345 2.30 9.70 11.46
N ARG A 346 2.07 8.37 11.42
CA ARG A 346 0.93 7.68 10.73
C ARG A 346 0.94 7.71 9.18
N SER A 347 2.06 8.02 8.54
CA SER A 347 2.06 8.51 7.15
C SER A 347 2.88 7.70 6.13
N LEU A 348 2.93 6.38 6.23
CA LEU A 348 3.60 5.50 5.27
C LEU A 348 2.60 4.44 4.77
N SER A 349 2.19 4.51 3.49
CA SER A 349 1.11 3.66 2.94
C SER A 349 1.63 2.42 2.21
N VAL A 350 2.72 2.55 1.46
CA VAL A 350 3.31 1.46 0.68
C VAL A 350 4.79 1.72 0.40
N VAL A 351 5.51 0.64 0.11
CA VAL A 351 6.90 0.64 -0.34
C VAL A 351 7.11 -0.30 -1.52
N GLY A 352 8.02 0.10 -2.40
CA GLY A 352 8.62 -0.70 -3.47
C GLY A 352 10.13 -0.45 -3.51
N GLY A 353 10.86 -1.08 -4.41
CA GLY A 353 12.31 -0.89 -4.55
C GLY A 353 12.99 -2.04 -5.26
N THR A 354 14.26 -1.86 -5.63
CA THR A 354 15.08 -2.90 -6.27
C THR A 354 16.14 -3.49 -5.34
N GLY A 355 16.47 -2.82 -4.24
CA GLY A 355 17.47 -3.27 -3.29
C GLY A 355 17.50 -2.45 -1.99
N PRO A 356 18.34 -2.83 -1.02
CA PRO A 356 18.47 -2.11 0.27
C PRO A 356 18.96 -0.65 0.13
N ASN A 357 19.48 -0.27 -1.05
CA ASN A 357 19.95 1.07 -1.39
C ASN A 357 19.12 1.76 -2.50
N ASP A 358 17.97 1.19 -2.88
CA ASP A 358 17.02 1.77 -3.83
C ASP A 358 15.60 1.41 -3.39
N LEU A 359 15.05 2.21 -2.47
CA LEU A 359 13.70 2.03 -1.93
C LEU A 359 12.84 3.24 -2.25
N TRP A 360 11.58 2.97 -2.54
CA TRP A 360 10.55 3.96 -2.80
C TRP A 360 9.46 3.83 -1.76
N ALA A 361 9.04 4.96 -1.20
CA ALA A 361 8.03 5.04 -0.15
C ALA A 361 6.99 6.11 -0.50
N ALA A 362 5.71 5.80 -0.25
CA ALA A 362 4.62 6.75 -0.42
C ALA A 362 3.91 7.05 0.90
N GLY A 363 3.44 8.30 1.03
CA GLY A 363 2.69 8.79 2.18
C GLY A 363 1.39 9.52 1.81
N PRO A 364 0.69 10.10 2.81
CA PRO A 364 -0.52 10.87 2.62
C PRO A 364 -0.32 12.00 1.64
N LEU A 365 -1.39 12.26 0.88
CA LEU A 365 -1.42 13.23 -0.20
C LEU A 365 -0.36 12.92 -1.27
N GLY A 366 -0.26 11.66 -1.69
CA GLY A 366 0.57 11.22 -2.82
C GLY A 366 2.08 11.45 -2.72
N ARG A 367 2.58 11.89 -1.57
CA ARG A 367 3.99 12.29 -1.41
C ARG A 367 4.90 11.07 -1.57
N LEU A 368 5.86 11.16 -2.48
CA LEU A 368 6.87 10.13 -2.73
C LEU A 368 8.21 10.47 -2.07
N ARG A 369 8.95 9.41 -1.73
CA ARG A 369 10.30 9.44 -1.17
C ARG A 369 11.16 8.35 -1.79
N HIS A 370 12.43 8.68 -2.02
CA HIS A 370 13.44 7.76 -2.53
C HIS A 370 14.57 7.60 -1.53
N TRP A 371 15.02 6.38 -1.28
CA TRP A 371 16.17 6.04 -0.46
C TRP A 371 17.31 5.57 -1.36
N ASP A 372 18.46 6.24 -1.27
CA ASP A 372 19.65 5.99 -2.09
C ASP A 372 20.72 5.11 -1.42
N GLY A 373 20.38 4.48 -0.29
CA GLY A 373 21.35 3.79 0.58
C GLY A 373 21.96 4.67 1.68
N THR A 374 21.74 5.99 1.65
CA THR A 374 22.31 6.94 2.61
C THR A 374 21.30 7.93 3.20
N ALA A 375 20.33 8.39 2.40
CA ALA A 375 19.34 9.38 2.81
C ALA A 375 17.99 9.18 2.08
N TRP A 376 16.92 9.69 2.70
CA TRP A 376 15.61 9.82 2.08
C TRP A 376 15.46 11.17 1.39
N HIS A 377 15.22 11.15 0.08
CA HIS A 377 15.02 12.31 -0.78
C HIS A 377 13.54 12.52 -1.11
N VAL A 378 13.16 13.78 -1.33
CA VAL A 378 11.84 14.14 -1.86
C VAL A 378 11.82 13.86 -3.36
N ALA A 379 10.91 13.00 -3.81
CA ALA A 379 10.61 12.84 -5.23
C ALA A 379 9.41 13.72 -5.60
N ARG A 380 9.61 14.65 -6.54
CA ARG A 380 8.64 15.66 -6.96
C ARG A 380 7.79 15.13 -8.12
N ALA A 381 6.91 14.20 -7.79
CA ALA A 381 5.85 13.79 -8.69
C ALA A 381 4.72 14.83 -8.73
N ALA A 382 4.20 15.07 -9.93
CA ALA A 382 3.08 15.96 -10.21
C ALA A 382 2.16 15.30 -11.26
N VAL A 383 0.90 15.73 -11.34
CA VAL A 383 -0.05 15.27 -12.37
C VAL A 383 -0.05 16.14 -13.63
N ASP A 384 0.59 17.31 -13.56
CA ASP A 384 0.87 18.26 -14.63
C ASP A 384 2.12 19.11 -14.23
N ASP A 385 2.46 20.15 -15.00
CA ASP A 385 3.61 21.04 -14.73
C ASP A 385 3.64 21.71 -13.33
N VAL A 386 2.49 21.88 -12.67
CA VAL A 386 2.35 22.72 -11.47
C VAL A 386 1.61 22.07 -10.30
N THR A 387 0.84 21.00 -10.54
CA THR A 387 -0.03 20.36 -9.54
C THR A 387 0.64 19.12 -8.94
N PRO A 388 1.14 19.17 -7.68
CA PRO A 388 1.68 17.99 -7.02
C PRO A 388 0.62 16.90 -6.88
N VAL A 389 1.05 15.64 -6.89
CA VAL A 389 0.16 14.51 -6.59
C VAL A 389 -0.46 14.71 -5.20
N GLN A 390 -1.77 14.50 -5.08
CA GLN A 390 -2.51 14.53 -3.80
C GLN A 390 -3.34 13.25 -3.56
N GLN A 391 -3.40 12.37 -4.56
CA GLN A 391 -4.12 11.10 -4.54
C GLN A 391 -3.45 10.09 -3.60
N THR A 392 -4.23 9.19 -3.01
CA THR A 392 -3.68 8.07 -2.22
C THR A 392 -2.95 7.10 -3.15
N VAL A 393 -1.68 6.82 -2.85
CA VAL A 393 -0.88 5.78 -3.52
C VAL A 393 -1.13 4.44 -2.83
N TYR A 394 -1.47 3.42 -3.63
CA TYR A 394 -1.72 2.04 -3.19
C TYR A 394 -0.57 1.09 -3.52
N ASP A 395 0.19 1.34 -4.58
CA ASP A 395 1.33 0.48 -4.93
C ASP A 395 2.47 1.22 -5.63
N ILE A 396 3.68 0.69 -5.47
CA ILE A 396 4.91 1.16 -6.13
C ILE A 396 5.68 -0.06 -6.66
N LEU A 397 5.92 -0.08 -7.97
CA LEU A 397 6.70 -1.11 -8.64
C LEU A 397 7.94 -0.47 -9.28
N ALA A 398 9.11 -0.71 -8.69
CA ALA A 398 10.38 -0.26 -9.22
C ALA A 398 11.12 -1.42 -9.90
N SER A 399 11.64 -1.21 -11.10
CA SER A 399 12.61 -2.09 -11.76
C SER A 399 13.97 -1.42 -11.99
N GLY A 400 14.10 -0.15 -11.63
CA GLY A 400 15.34 0.62 -11.59
C GLY A 400 15.07 2.05 -11.10
N PRO A 401 16.12 2.86 -10.86
CA PRO A 401 15.98 4.23 -10.33
C PRO A 401 15.22 5.18 -11.27
N ASP A 402 15.18 4.87 -12.57
CA ASP A 402 14.49 5.62 -13.63
C ASP A 402 13.38 4.81 -14.32
N ASP A 403 12.89 3.75 -13.66
CA ASP A 403 11.77 2.93 -14.16
C ASP A 403 10.91 2.47 -12.98
N VAL A 404 10.05 3.39 -12.54
CA VAL A 404 9.22 3.26 -11.35
C VAL A 404 7.77 3.56 -11.70
N TRP A 405 6.89 2.59 -11.48
CA TRP A 405 5.44 2.76 -11.62
C TRP A 405 4.80 2.98 -10.26
N VAL A 406 3.89 3.96 -10.20
CA VAL A 406 3.14 4.29 -8.99
C VAL A 406 1.66 4.34 -9.35
N VAL A 407 0.80 3.67 -8.58
CA VAL A 407 -0.66 3.68 -8.81
C VAL A 407 -1.45 4.00 -7.56
N GLY A 408 -2.64 4.55 -7.76
CA GLY A 408 -3.46 5.08 -6.67
C GLY A 408 -4.93 5.31 -7.02
N ALA A 409 -5.61 6.07 -6.14
CA ALA A 409 -6.98 6.54 -6.32
C ALA A 409 -7.07 7.54 -7.48
N ASN A 410 -7.44 7.09 -8.68
CA ASN A 410 -7.34 7.87 -9.93
C ASN A 410 -5.93 8.47 -10.12
N LEU A 411 -4.92 7.61 -10.06
CA LEU A 411 -3.52 7.97 -10.25
C LEU A 411 -2.78 6.82 -10.92
N ALA A 412 -2.06 7.13 -12.00
CA ALA A 412 -0.93 6.35 -12.47
C ALA A 412 0.22 7.31 -12.82
N LEU A 413 1.43 6.95 -12.43
CA LEU A 413 2.66 7.66 -12.77
C LEU A 413 3.68 6.65 -13.28
N HIS A 414 4.43 7.03 -14.30
CA HIS A 414 5.64 6.33 -14.72
C HIS A 414 6.84 7.27 -14.60
N LYS A 415 7.77 6.95 -13.71
CA LYS A 415 9.10 7.56 -13.75
C LYS A 415 9.88 6.96 -14.91
N THR A 416 10.37 7.84 -15.78
CA THR A 416 11.31 7.52 -16.85
C THR A 416 12.63 8.25 -16.61
N ALA A 417 13.65 7.95 -17.43
CA ALA A 417 14.88 8.74 -17.44
C ALA A 417 14.55 10.19 -17.86
N PRO A 418 15.06 11.22 -17.15
CA PRO A 418 14.78 12.61 -17.50
C PRO A 418 15.12 12.91 -18.96
N SER A 419 14.15 13.42 -19.72
CA SER A 419 14.42 13.96 -21.05
C SER A 419 15.28 15.21 -20.89
N ASN A 420 16.54 15.13 -21.33
CA ASN A 420 17.42 16.30 -21.40
C ASN A 420 16.71 17.37 -22.26
N PRO A 421 16.61 18.63 -21.78
CA PRO A 421 15.84 19.69 -22.43
C PRO A 421 16.42 20.17 -23.76
#